data_AF-A0AB39R192-F1
#
_entry.id   AF-A0AB39R192-F1
#
_cell.length_a   1.000
_cell.length_b   1.000
_cell.length_c   1.000
_cell.angle_alpha   90.00
_cell.angle_beta   90.00
_cell.angle_gamma   90.00
#
_symmetry.space_group_name_H-M   'P 1'
#
loop_
_entity.id
_entity.type
_entity.pdbx_description
1 polymer ?
#
loop_
_entity_poly.entity_id
_entity_poly.type
_entity_poly.pdbx_seq_one_letter_code
_entity_poly.pdbx_strand_id
1 'polypeptide(L)'
;MSEFETADIEREASRCVRPPRVAASHVVLECRSHTTLRMGNSTLVLGRVLHAAVDEDHLVDGRPSSESLRPLTRLGGDEWGTLGEVPHLNRIPYEEPGAPDGQP
;
A
#
# COMPACT_ATOMS: atom_id res chain seq x y z
N MET A 1 15.92 18.11 14.52
CA MET A 1 14.96 17.14 15.08
C MET A 1 14.20 16.53 13.93
N SER A 2 14.12 15.21 13.87
CA SER A 2 13.39 14.46 12.84
C SER A 2 11.98 14.10 13.29
N GLU A 3 11.06 13.83 12.37
CA GLU A 3 9.71 13.36 12.68
C GLU A 3 9.72 12.04 13.47
N PHE A 4 10.70 11.16 13.22
CA PHE A 4 10.92 9.94 14.01
C PHE A 4 11.20 10.23 15.48
N GLU A 5 12.02 11.25 15.78
CA GLU A 5 12.32 11.65 17.16
C GLU A 5 11.11 12.30 17.81
N THR A 6 10.39 13.16 17.09
CA THR A 6 9.19 13.84 17.60
C THR A 6 8.06 12.86 17.91
N ALA A 7 7.90 11.82 17.09
CA ALA A 7 6.86 10.82 17.23
C ALA A 7 7.26 9.61 18.09
N ASP A 8 8.50 9.56 18.57
CA ASP A 8 9.08 8.41 19.30
C ASP A 8 8.94 7.08 18.53
N ILE A 9 9.34 7.09 17.25
CA ILE A 9 9.26 5.94 16.34
C ILE A 9 10.66 5.43 16.00
N GLU A 10 10.87 4.13 16.16
CA GLU A 10 12.11 3.45 15.79
C GLU A 10 12.25 3.31 14.26
N ARG A 11 13.50 3.47 13.80
CA ARG A 11 13.90 3.30 12.41
C ARG A 11 14.55 1.94 12.23
N GLU A 12 14.31 1.33 11.08
CA GLU A 12 15.00 0.12 10.66
C GLU A 12 15.64 0.33 9.28
N ALA A 13 16.81 -0.26 9.05
CA ALA A 13 17.48 -0.16 7.76
C ALA A 13 16.68 -0.86 6.66
N SER A 14 16.51 -0.18 5.51
CA SER A 14 15.95 -0.79 4.31
C SER A 14 16.96 -1.71 3.62
N ARG A 15 16.44 -2.67 2.86
CA ARG A 15 17.23 -3.70 2.16
C ARG A 15 17.83 -3.20 0.84
N CYS A 16 17.05 -2.48 0.06
CA CYS A 16 17.33 -2.12 -1.34
C CYS A 16 17.43 -0.61 -1.58
N VAL A 17 17.09 0.22 -0.58
CA VAL A 17 17.13 1.68 -0.68
C VAL A 17 17.82 2.29 0.55
N ARG A 18 18.32 3.52 0.41
CA ARG A 18 19.00 4.25 1.49
C ARG A 18 18.07 4.76 2.61
N PRO A 19 16.87 5.31 2.34
CA PRO A 19 15.98 5.76 3.40
C PRO A 19 15.56 4.58 4.30
N PRO A 20 15.51 4.76 5.64
CA PRO A 20 15.07 3.72 6.55
C PRO A 20 13.55 3.52 6.49
N ARG A 21 13.09 2.35 6.95
CA ARG A 21 11.68 2.05 7.18
C ARG A 21 11.28 2.32 8.64
N VAL A 22 9.97 2.43 8.88
CA VAL A 22 9.40 2.45 10.24
C VAL A 22 9.44 1.02 10.77
N ALA A 23 10.17 0.79 11.87
CA ALA A 23 10.40 -0.56 12.39
C ALA A 23 9.08 -1.27 12.78
N ALA A 24 8.12 -0.50 13.32
CA ALA A 24 6.81 -1.01 13.73
C ALA A 24 5.82 -1.25 12.57
N SER A 25 6.24 -1.08 11.30
CA SER A 25 5.34 -1.25 10.15
C SER A 25 5.34 -2.69 9.64
N HIS A 26 4.17 -3.34 9.67
CA HIS A 26 3.99 -4.73 9.21
C HIS A 26 4.12 -4.91 7.70
N VAL A 27 3.97 -3.84 6.91
CA VAL A 27 4.08 -3.88 5.44
C VAL A 27 4.85 -2.66 4.96
N VAL A 28 5.93 -2.88 4.20
CA VAL A 28 6.79 -1.82 3.69
C VAL A 28 7.07 -2.03 2.21
N LEU A 29 6.93 -0.96 1.43
CA LEU A 29 7.34 -0.91 0.02
C LEU A 29 8.57 -0.03 -0.14
N GLU A 30 9.69 -0.64 -0.51
CA GLU A 30 10.90 0.08 -0.85
C GLU A 30 10.88 0.47 -2.31
N CYS A 31 10.95 1.78 -2.57
CA CYS A 31 10.74 2.33 -3.90
C CYS A 31 11.94 3.17 -4.34
N ARG A 32 12.26 3.12 -5.64
CA ARG A 32 13.03 4.17 -6.30
C ARG A 32 12.10 5.13 -7.03
N SER A 33 12.43 6.42 -7.06
CA SER A 33 11.68 7.40 -7.86
C SER A 33 11.73 6.98 -9.34
N HIS A 34 10.56 6.88 -9.97
CA HIS A 34 10.43 6.64 -11.40
C HIS A 34 10.22 7.96 -12.14
N THR A 35 9.28 8.79 -11.69
CA THR A 35 9.08 10.15 -12.22
C THR A 35 8.29 10.99 -11.22
N THR A 36 8.30 12.31 -11.42
CA THR A 36 7.51 13.28 -10.65
C THR A 36 6.80 14.24 -11.60
N LEU A 37 5.50 14.44 -11.40
CA LEU A 37 4.69 15.34 -12.22
C LEU A 37 4.15 16.47 -11.34
N ARG A 38 4.31 17.72 -11.79
CA ARG A 38 3.73 18.88 -11.10
C ARG A 38 2.25 19.01 -11.48
N MET A 39 1.39 19.09 -10.47
CA MET A 39 -0.07 19.19 -10.62
C MET A 39 -0.55 20.38 -9.78
N GLY A 40 -0.57 21.57 -10.37
CA GLY A 40 -0.86 22.81 -9.64
C GLY A 40 0.15 23.07 -8.51
N ASN A 41 -0.33 23.12 -7.26
CA ASN A 41 0.50 23.26 -6.07
C ASN A 41 1.00 21.92 -5.50
N SER A 42 0.62 20.79 -6.10
CA SER A 42 0.99 19.43 -5.67
C SER A 42 2.03 18.78 -6.60
N THR A 43 2.70 17.75 -6.09
CA THR A 43 3.64 16.93 -6.87
C THR A 43 3.20 15.47 -6.78
N LEU A 44 2.81 14.89 -7.91
CA LEU A 44 2.56 13.46 -8.03
C LEU A 44 3.90 12.73 -8.17
N VAL A 45 4.25 11.88 -7.21
CA VAL A 45 5.47 11.07 -7.23
C VAL A 45 5.10 9.64 -7.59
N LEU A 46 5.68 9.13 -8.69
CA LEU A 46 5.53 7.75 -9.11
C LEU A 46 6.79 6.98 -8.73
N GLY A 47 6.65 5.95 -7.91
CA GLY A 47 7.75 5.10 -7.45
C GLY A 47 7.70 3.71 -8.10
N ARG A 48 8.87 3.15 -8.42
CA ARG A 48 9.02 1.74 -8.78
C ARG A 48 9.38 0.94 -7.53
N VAL A 49 8.52 0.00 -7.15
CA VAL A 49 8.78 -0.94 -6.06
C VAL A 49 9.97 -1.84 -6.44
N LEU A 50 10.96 -1.89 -5.54
CA LEU A 50 12.13 -2.74 -5.64
C LEU A 50 12.05 -3.93 -4.67
N HIS A 51 11.45 -3.71 -3.51
CA HIS A 51 11.26 -4.73 -2.49
C HIS A 51 9.96 -4.48 -1.73
N ALA A 52 9.24 -5.54 -1.40
CA ALA A 52 8.12 -5.53 -0.47
C ALA A 52 8.49 -6.42 0.71
N ALA A 53 8.47 -5.84 1.91
CA ALA A 53 8.63 -6.59 3.16
C ALA A 53 7.26 -6.68 3.83
N VAL A 54 6.90 -7.89 4.26
CA VAL A 54 5.65 -8.16 4.97
C VAL A 54 5.98 -9.03 6.16
N ASP A 55 5.42 -8.69 7.31
CA ASP A 55 5.43 -9.51 8.50
C ASP A 55 4.66 -10.81 8.26
N GLU A 56 5.29 -11.96 8.47
CA GLU A 56 4.75 -13.27 8.13
C GLU A 56 3.46 -13.58 8.91
N ASP A 57 3.31 -13.04 10.12
CA ASP A 57 2.11 -13.18 10.95
C ASP A 57 0.87 -12.52 10.35
N HIS A 58 1.08 -11.63 9.37
CA HIS A 58 0.02 -10.93 8.65
C HIS A 58 -0.21 -11.46 7.22
N LEU A 59 0.44 -12.57 6.84
CA LEU A 59 0.22 -13.23 5.56
C LEU A 59 -0.82 -14.36 5.68
N VAL A 60 -1.79 -14.36 4.76
CA VAL A 60 -2.73 -15.45 4.55
C VAL A 60 -2.69 -15.82 3.07
N ASP A 61 -2.45 -17.09 2.76
CA ASP A 61 -2.29 -17.60 1.39
C ASP A 61 -1.27 -16.80 0.55
N GLY A 62 -0.16 -16.41 1.18
CA GLY A 62 0.91 -15.65 0.55
C GLY A 62 0.55 -14.18 0.25
N ARG A 63 -0.53 -13.66 0.83
CA ARG A 63 -0.99 -12.27 0.64
C ARG A 63 -1.15 -11.56 1.98
N PRO A 64 -0.86 -10.25 2.07
CA PRO A 64 -1.14 -9.50 3.28
C PRO A 64 -2.64 -9.48 3.57
N SER A 65 -3.03 -9.93 4.76
CA SER A 65 -4.42 -9.95 5.20
C SER A 65 -4.86 -8.58 5.69
N SER A 66 -5.81 -7.96 5.00
CA SER A 66 -6.39 -6.69 5.42
C SER A 66 -7.00 -6.78 6.83
N GLU A 67 -7.65 -7.90 7.15
CA GLU A 67 -8.26 -8.13 8.47
C GLU A 67 -7.23 -8.14 9.59
N SER A 68 -6.08 -8.78 9.36
CA SER A 68 -4.98 -8.82 10.34
C SER A 68 -4.28 -7.46 10.45
N LEU A 69 -4.02 -6.81 9.31
CA LEU A 69 -3.31 -5.53 9.23
C LEU A 69 -4.11 -4.34 9.77
N ARG A 70 -5.45 -4.40 9.73
CA ARG A 70 -6.36 -3.33 10.20
C ARG A 70 -5.95 -1.93 9.72
N PRO A 71 -5.82 -1.71 8.40
CA PRO A 71 -5.33 -0.44 7.86
C PRO A 71 -6.26 0.73 8.20
N LEU A 72 -5.66 1.91 8.37
CA LEU A 72 -6.37 3.18 8.50
C LEU A 72 -6.55 3.84 7.14
N THR A 73 -7.68 4.52 6.97
CA THR A 73 -7.99 5.34 5.79
C THR A 73 -8.24 6.78 6.21
N ARG A 74 -7.69 7.75 5.47
CA ARG A 74 -7.98 9.18 5.69
C ARG A 74 -9.31 9.54 5.01
N LEU A 75 -10.17 10.26 5.72
CA LEU A 75 -11.44 10.77 5.23
C LEU A 75 -11.38 12.29 5.06
N GLY A 76 -12.52 12.99 5.15
CA GLY A 76 -12.58 14.45 5.08
C GLY A 76 -12.00 15.10 6.34
N GLY A 77 -11.33 16.25 6.19
CA GLY A 77 -10.78 16.98 7.34
C GLY A 77 -9.83 16.11 8.17
N ASP A 78 -10.08 16.04 9.49
CA ASP A 78 -9.34 15.22 10.47
C ASP A 78 -10.01 13.88 10.79
N GLU A 79 -10.92 13.43 9.94
CA GLU A 79 -11.61 12.15 10.09
C GLU A 79 -10.77 10.99 9.55
N TRP A 80 -10.83 9.85 10.25
CA TRP A 80 -10.17 8.61 9.90
C TRP A 80 -11.13 7.44 10.01
N GLY A 81 -11.01 6.49 9.09
CA GLY A 81 -11.73 5.21 9.11
C GLY A 81 -10.80 4.04 9.41
N THR A 82 -11.32 3.06 10.13
CA THR A 82 -10.75 1.70 10.22
C THR A 82 -11.29 0.82 9.08
N LEU A 83 -10.72 -0.37 8.89
CA LEU A 83 -11.08 -1.31 7.80
C LEU A 83 -12.59 -1.49 7.54
N GLY A 84 -13.41 -1.59 8.60
CA GLY A 84 -14.85 -1.85 8.47
C GLY A 84 -15.16 -3.28 8.01
N GLU A 85 -16.33 -3.48 7.41
CA GLU A 85 -16.73 -4.76 6.80
C GLU A 85 -16.02 -4.97 5.45
N VAL A 86 -15.53 -6.19 5.20
CA VAL A 86 -14.84 -6.56 3.96
C VAL A 86 -15.68 -7.61 3.20
N PRO A 87 -16.60 -7.21 2.31
CA PRO A 87 -17.36 -8.17 1.52
C PRO A 87 -16.48 -8.79 0.42
N HIS A 88 -16.55 -10.11 0.28
CA HIS A 88 -15.89 -10.82 -0.81
C HIS A 88 -16.81 -10.88 -2.03
N LEU A 89 -16.52 -10.02 -3.02
CA LEU A 89 -17.25 -9.95 -4.27
C LEU A 89 -16.37 -10.45 -5.42
N ASN A 90 -16.85 -11.44 -6.15
CA ASN A 90 -16.19 -11.87 -7.37
C ASN A 90 -16.40 -10.81 -8.46
N ARG A 91 -15.32 -10.48 -9.17
CA ARG A 91 -15.41 -9.62 -10.35
C ARG A 91 -16.27 -10.32 -11.40
N ILE A 92 -17.30 -9.63 -11.89
CA ILE A 92 -18.02 -10.05 -13.10
C ILE A 92 -17.03 -9.96 -14.28
N PRO A 93 -16.76 -11.06 -15.00
CA PRO A 93 -15.92 -11.01 -16.18
C PRO A 93 -16.46 -9.99 -17.19
N TYR A 94 -15.56 -9.30 -17.87
CA TYR A 94 -15.97 -8.47 -18.99
C TYR A 94 -16.23 -9.38 -20.19
N GLU A 95 -17.45 -9.39 -20.70
CA GLU A 95 -17.76 -9.97 -22.01
C GLU A 95 -17.58 -8.88 -23.06
N GLU A 96 -16.73 -9.12 -24.05
CA GLU A 96 -16.61 -8.23 -25.21
C GLU A 96 -17.95 -8.27 -25.98
N PRO A 97 -18.64 -7.13 -26.17
CA PRO A 97 -19.87 -7.09 -26.95
C PRO A 97 -19.62 -7.56 -28.38
N GLY A 98 -20.15 -8.73 -28.75
CA GLY A 98 -20.00 -9.33 -30.08
C GLY A 98 -18.97 -10.46 -30.18
N ALA A 99 -18.35 -10.88 -29.07
CA ALA A 99 -17.61 -12.14 -29.05
C ALA A 99 -18.59 -13.30 -29.36
N PRO A 100 -18.28 -14.20 -30.32
CA PRO A 100 -19.11 -15.37 -30.56
C PRO A 100 -19.14 -16.23 -29.29
N ASP A 101 -20.34 -16.74 -28.94
CA ASP A 101 -20.53 -17.59 -27.77
C ASP A 101 -19.50 -18.73 -27.73
N GLY A 102 -18.65 -18.72 -26.70
CA GLY A 102 -17.87 -19.90 -26.31
C GLY A 102 -16.40 -19.97 -26.72
N GLN A 103 -15.63 -18.89 -26.66
CA GLN A 103 -14.17 -19.01 -26.61
C GLN A 103 -13.56 -18.14 -25.49
N PRO A 104 -12.62 -18.66 -24.68
CA PRO A 104 -11.99 -17.92 -23.58
C PRO A 104 -11.14 -16.74 -24.05
#